data_AF-A0A3E2YGW0-F1
#
_entry.id   AF-A0A3E2YGW0-F1
#
_cell.length_a   1.000
_cell.length_b   1.000
_cell.length_c   1.000
_cell.angle_alpha   90.00
_cell.angle_beta   90.00
_cell.angle_gamma   90.00
#
_symmetry.space_group_name_H-M   'P 1'
#
loop_
_entity.id
_entity.type
_entity.pdbx_description
1 polymer ?
#
loop_
_entity_poly.entity_id
_entity_poly.type
_entity_poly.pdbx_seq_one_letter_code
_entity_poly.pdbx_strand_id
1 'polypeptide(L)'
;MADPDTLADVPRVRRLAGRPTGEWSDEEWPDWESLDYVADEAYERITGVAEGLEDAVLARGEPGDDSSDPGDEPEEPVESDDPAEFARRYPRLAAMFPPVPGRP
;
A
#
# COMPACT_ATOMS: atom_id res chain seq x y z
N MET A 1 8.06 -4.19 -14.60
CA MET A 1 7.12 -4.24 -13.47
C MET A 1 7.08 -5.66 -12.96
N ALA A 2 7.35 -5.88 -11.67
CA ALA A 2 7.15 -7.17 -11.06
C ALA A 2 5.64 -7.45 -10.93
N ASP A 3 5.23 -8.69 -11.19
CA ASP A 3 3.85 -9.11 -10.98
C ASP A 3 3.59 -9.23 -9.46
N PRO A 4 2.68 -8.43 -8.87
CA PRO A 4 2.41 -8.45 -7.44
C PRO A 4 1.89 -9.80 -6.93
N ASP A 5 1.24 -10.62 -7.76
CA ASP A 5 0.75 -11.94 -7.34
C ASP A 5 1.90 -12.92 -7.02
N THR A 6 3.13 -12.60 -7.45
CA THR A 6 4.35 -13.35 -7.08
C THR A 6 4.73 -13.22 -5.60
N LEU A 7 4.16 -12.27 -4.86
CA LEU A 7 4.31 -12.19 -3.40
C LEU A 7 3.85 -13.47 -2.69
N ALA A 8 2.94 -14.25 -3.32
CA ALA A 8 2.54 -15.57 -2.84
C ALA A 8 3.71 -16.57 -2.69
N ASP A 9 4.86 -16.30 -3.34
CA ASP A 9 6.06 -17.12 -3.25
C ASP A 9 7.05 -16.67 -2.17
N VAL A 10 6.83 -15.50 -1.56
CA VAL A 10 7.71 -14.96 -0.53
C VAL A 10 7.51 -15.71 0.79
N PRO A 11 8.57 -16.28 1.40
CA PRO A 11 8.44 -17.05 2.65
C PRO A 11 7.79 -16.27 3.79
N ARG A 12 8.06 -14.96 3.89
CA ARG A 12 7.45 -14.08 4.89
C ARG A 12 5.93 -13.97 4.70
N VAL A 13 5.46 -13.78 3.46
CA VAL A 13 4.03 -13.72 3.13
C VAL A 13 3.33 -15.05 3.44
N ARG A 14 3.96 -16.18 3.09
CA ARG A 14 3.44 -17.51 3.41
C ARG A 14 3.31 -17.78 4.91
N ARG A 15 4.21 -17.23 5.74
CA ARG A 15 4.13 -17.37 7.21
C ARG A 15 2.92 -16.65 7.80
N LEU A 16 2.47 -15.57 7.16
CA LEU A 16 1.34 -14.76 7.61
C LEU A 16 -0.01 -15.27 7.11
N ALA A 17 -0.01 -16.01 5.99
CA ALA A 17 -1.23 -16.57 5.41
C ALA A 17 -2.00 -17.45 6.42
N GLY A 18 -3.31 -17.23 6.51
CA GLY A 18 -4.20 -17.96 7.42
C GLY A 18 -4.15 -17.53 8.89
N ARG A 19 -3.30 -16.56 9.26
CA ARG A 19 -3.30 -15.96 10.60
C ARG A 19 -4.15 -14.68 10.62
N PRO A 20 -5.02 -14.47 11.62
CA PRO A 20 -5.67 -13.19 11.82
C PRO A 20 -4.63 -12.07 11.95
N THR A 21 -4.85 -10.93 11.29
CA THR A 21 -3.95 -9.78 11.35
C THR A 21 -3.77 -9.25 12.78
N GLY A 22 -4.77 -9.40 13.65
CA GLY A 22 -4.68 -9.06 15.07
C GLY A 22 -3.71 -9.94 15.89
N GLU A 23 -3.17 -11.02 15.31
CA GLU A 23 -2.15 -11.87 15.93
C GLU A 23 -0.74 -11.65 15.36
N TRP A 24 -0.57 -10.67 14.45
CA TRP A 24 0.73 -10.32 13.90
C TRP A 24 1.46 -9.43 14.90
N SER A 25 2.75 -9.68 15.13
CA SER A 25 3.58 -8.75 15.91
C SER A 25 3.87 -7.48 15.11
N ASP A 26 4.31 -6.42 15.78
CA ASP A 26 4.71 -5.16 15.14
C ASP A 26 5.74 -5.39 14.01
N GLU A 27 6.73 -6.28 14.22
CA GLU A 27 7.75 -6.62 13.21
C GLU A 27 7.21 -7.43 12.00
N GLU A 28 5.99 -7.93 12.07
CA GLU A 28 5.34 -8.67 10.99
C GLU A 28 4.47 -7.78 10.11
N TRP A 29 4.14 -6.58 10.59
CA TRP A 29 3.51 -5.57 9.75
C TRP A 29 4.52 -5.07 8.72
N PRO A 30 4.12 -4.92 7.45
CA PRO A 30 4.95 -4.25 6.47
C PRO A 30 5.10 -2.78 6.88
N ASP A 31 6.31 -2.24 6.75
CA ASP A 31 6.62 -0.83 7.02
C ASP A 31 6.07 0.07 5.90
N TRP A 32 4.74 0.13 5.75
CA TRP A 32 4.07 0.87 4.68
C TRP A 32 4.43 2.36 4.68
N GLU A 33 4.63 2.95 5.87
CA GLU A 33 5.11 4.32 6.07
C GLU A 33 6.45 4.58 5.35
N SER A 34 7.30 3.56 5.19
CA SER A 34 8.55 3.72 4.43
C SER A 34 8.31 4.00 2.95
N LEU A 35 7.15 3.63 2.39
CA LEU A 35 6.82 3.88 0.99
C LEU A 35 6.56 5.36 0.70
N ASP A 36 6.07 6.11 1.69
CA ASP A 36 5.78 7.54 1.53
C ASP A 36 7.06 8.34 1.23
N TYR A 37 8.19 7.87 1.76
CA TYR A 37 9.50 8.48 1.51
C TYR A 37 10.16 8.05 0.20
N VAL A 38 9.73 6.96 -0.44
CA VAL A 38 10.44 6.40 -1.62
C VAL A 38 10.47 7.40 -2.77
N ALA A 39 9.38 8.11 -3.00
CA ALA A 39 9.30 9.10 -4.07
C ALA A 39 10.21 10.30 -3.77
N ASP A 40 10.17 10.82 -2.54
CA ASP A 40 10.96 11.98 -2.13
C ASP A 40 12.47 11.66 -2.13
N GLU A 41 12.88 10.51 -1.57
CA GLU A 41 14.28 10.07 -1.62
C GLU A 41 14.78 9.84 -3.06
N ALA A 42 13.92 9.33 -3.95
CA ALA A 42 14.28 9.18 -5.35
C ALA A 42 14.47 10.54 -6.03
N TYR A 43 13.60 11.51 -5.71
CA TYR A 43 13.70 12.87 -6.21
C TYR A 43 14.97 13.56 -5.72
N GLU A 44 15.25 13.52 -4.41
CA GLU A 44 16.47 14.07 -3.82
C GLU A 44 17.71 13.45 -4.47
N ARG A 45 17.75 12.13 -4.66
CA ARG A 45 18.89 11.45 -5.28
C ARG A 45 19.17 11.90 -6.71
N ILE A 46 18.14 12.25 -7.47
CA ILE A 46 18.25 12.67 -8.87
C ILE A 46 18.58 14.16 -8.98
N THR A 47 18.00 14.99 -8.12
CA THR A 47 18.06 16.46 -8.22
C THR A 47 19.09 17.09 -7.30
N GLY A 48 19.46 16.41 -6.21
CA GLY A 48 20.27 16.94 -5.11
C GLY A 48 19.51 17.91 -4.19
N VAL A 49 18.18 18.01 -4.34
CA VAL A 49 17.34 18.89 -3.54
C VAL A 49 16.61 18.05 -2.49
N ALA A 50 17.00 18.20 -1.23
CA ALA A 50 16.33 17.56 -0.10
C ALA A 50 14.92 18.12 0.07
N GLU A 51 13.95 17.24 0.36
CA GLU A 51 12.54 17.58 0.62
C GLU A 51 11.89 18.41 -0.51
N GLY A 52 12.42 18.33 -1.74
CA GLY A 52 12.02 19.19 -2.85
C GLY A 52 10.94 18.61 -3.76
N LEU A 53 10.48 17.37 -3.50
CA LEU A 53 9.51 16.72 -4.37
C LEU A 53 8.16 17.43 -4.33
N GLU A 54 7.65 17.74 -3.14
CA GLU A 54 6.36 18.40 -2.95
C GLU A 54 6.30 19.74 -3.67
N ASP A 55 7.31 20.59 -3.45
CA ASP A 55 7.47 21.86 -4.16
C ASP A 55 7.47 21.69 -5.69
N ALA A 56 8.12 20.63 -6.19
CA ALA A 56 8.19 20.35 -7.61
C ALA A 56 6.87 19.83 -8.19
N VAL A 57 6.06 19.12 -7.41
CA VAL A 57 4.70 18.69 -7.77
C VAL A 57 3.78 19.92 -7.80
N LEU A 58 3.80 20.73 -6.75
CA LEU A 58 3.03 21.98 -6.66
C LEU A 58 3.35 22.95 -7.80
N ALA A 59 4.63 23.11 -8.13
CA ALA A 59 5.07 23.97 -9.24
C ALA A 59 4.58 23.49 -10.62
N ARG A 60 4.20 22.21 -10.76
CA ARG A 60 3.59 21.66 -11.99
C ARG A 60 2.09 21.91 -12.07
N GLY A 61 1.48 22.47 -11.02
CA GLY A 61 0.04 22.73 -10.94
C GLY A 61 -0.78 21.46 -10.70
N GLU A 62 -0.12 20.35 -10.35
CA GLU A 62 -0.81 19.21 -9.76
C GLU A 62 -1.07 19.56 -8.29
N PRO A 63 -2.30 19.38 -7.77
CA PRO A 63 -2.49 19.48 -6.33
C PRO A 63 -1.51 18.51 -5.70
N GLY A 64 -0.70 18.99 -4.75
CA GLY A 64 -0.07 18.06 -3.82
C GLY A 64 -1.22 17.22 -3.27
N ASP A 65 -1.09 15.89 -3.34
CA ASP A 65 -1.83 15.00 -2.45
C ASP A 65 -1.36 15.38 -1.04
N ASP A 66 -1.87 16.51 -0.55
CA ASP A 66 -1.84 16.90 0.84
C ASP A 66 -2.50 15.71 1.52
N SER A 67 -1.61 14.91 2.09
CA SER A 67 -1.81 13.82 3.01
C SER A 67 -3.27 13.55 3.31
N SER A 68 -3.70 12.30 3.15
CA SER A 68 -4.74 11.73 3.98
C SER A 68 -4.55 12.23 5.42
N ASP A 69 -5.26 13.30 5.79
CA ASP A 69 -5.29 13.76 7.16
C ASP A 69 -5.99 12.65 7.92
N PRO A 70 -5.49 12.19 9.08
CA PRO A 70 -6.16 11.17 9.86
C PRO A 70 -7.58 11.60 10.33
N GLY A 71 -8.01 12.83 10.05
CA GLY A 71 -9.38 13.33 10.18
C GLY A 71 -10.13 13.59 8.86
N ASP A 72 -9.49 13.46 7.69
CA ASP A 72 -10.19 13.40 6.40
C ASP A 72 -10.70 11.97 6.21
N GLU A 73 -11.95 11.76 6.63
CA GLU A 73 -12.67 10.56 6.22
C GLU A 73 -12.67 10.54 4.69
N PRO A 74 -12.23 9.46 4.04
CA PRO A 74 -12.21 9.42 2.58
C PRO A 74 -13.63 9.70 2.08
N GLU A 75 -13.82 10.81 1.35
CA GLU A 75 -15.14 11.25 0.88
C GLU A 75 -15.83 10.20 0.02
N GLU A 76 -15.05 9.26 -0.52
CA GLU A 76 -15.54 8.04 -1.15
C GLU A 76 -14.74 6.87 -0.56
N PRO A 77 -15.39 5.78 -0.08
CA PRO A 77 -14.67 4.56 0.24
C PRO A 77 -13.93 4.15 -1.02
N VAL A 78 -12.60 4.16 -0.97
CA VAL A 78 -11.77 3.58 -2.03
C VAL A 78 -12.42 2.27 -2.45
N GLU A 79 -12.80 2.17 -3.71
CA GLU A 79 -13.50 1.05 -4.34
C GLU A 79 -12.55 -0.17 -4.47
N SER A 80 -11.77 -0.43 -3.40
CA SER A 80 -10.67 -1.39 -3.31
C SER A 80 -11.09 -2.67 -2.59
N ASP A 81 -12.34 -2.78 -2.15
CA ASP A 81 -12.81 -3.89 -1.32
C ASP A 81 -13.73 -4.87 -2.06
N ASP A 82 -13.79 -4.88 -3.41
CA ASP A 82 -14.45 -5.99 -4.13
C ASP A 82 -13.56 -7.24 -4.09
N PRO A 83 -13.91 -8.27 -3.29
CA PRO A 83 -13.09 -9.47 -3.18
C PRO A 83 -13.06 -10.26 -4.50
N ALA A 84 -14.05 -10.08 -5.38
CA ALA A 84 -14.09 -10.72 -6.69
C ALA A 84 -13.09 -10.08 -7.66
N GLU A 85 -12.95 -8.75 -7.65
CA GLU A 85 -11.90 -8.09 -8.43
C GLU A 85 -10.51 -8.45 -7.89
N PHE A 86 -10.33 -8.45 -6.56
CA PHE A 86 -9.09 -8.87 -5.94
C PHE A 86 -8.72 -10.30 -6.34
N ALA A 87 -9.66 -11.24 -6.26
CA ALA A 87 -9.44 -12.63 -6.68
C ALA A 87 -9.17 -12.79 -8.19
N ARG A 88 -9.78 -11.95 -9.03
CA ARG A 88 -9.50 -11.92 -10.47
C ARG A 88 -8.08 -11.43 -10.77
N ARG A 89 -7.64 -10.40 -10.04
CA ARG A 89 -6.37 -9.72 -10.30
C ARG A 89 -5.18 -10.44 -9.67
N TYR A 90 -5.37 -11.04 -8.49
CA TYR A 90 -4.33 -11.68 -7.69
C TYR A 90 -4.78 -13.08 -7.21
N PRO A 91 -4.93 -14.04 -8.12
CA PRO A 91 -5.54 -15.34 -7.81
C PRO A 91 -4.76 -16.13 -6.74
N ARG A 92 -3.43 -15.99 -6.68
CA ARG A 92 -2.61 -16.73 -5.72
C ARG A 92 -2.68 -16.11 -4.33
N LEU A 93 -2.63 -14.78 -4.25
CA LEU A 93 -2.79 -14.06 -2.98
C LEU A 93 -4.20 -14.23 -2.41
N ALA A 94 -5.24 -14.17 -3.24
CA ALA A 94 -6.62 -14.38 -2.81
C ALA A 94 -6.87 -15.78 -2.24
N ALA A 95 -6.16 -16.80 -2.72
CA ALA A 95 -6.22 -18.14 -2.14
C ALA A 95 -5.56 -18.22 -0.75
N MET A 96 -4.56 -17.38 -0.46
CA MET A 96 -3.83 -17.35 0.82
C MET A 96 -4.50 -16.46 1.88
N PHE A 97 -5.18 -15.40 1.44
CA PHE A 97 -5.88 -14.42 2.26
C PHE A 97 -7.34 -14.33 1.82
N PRO A 98 -8.17 -15.35 2.13
CA PRO A 98 -9.57 -15.31 1.74
C PRO A 98 -10.30 -14.17 2.46
N PRO A 99 -11.26 -13.50 1.79
CA PRO A 99 -12.06 -12.46 2.41
C PRO A 99 -12.78 -13.03 3.64
N VAL A 100 -12.74 -12.29 4.75
CA VAL A 100 -13.47 -12.69 5.96
C VAL A 100 -14.95 -12.47 5.71
N PRO A 101 -15.82 -13.50 5.80
CA PRO A 101 -17.24 -13.30 5.62
C PRO A 101 -17.81 -12.47 6.78
N GLY A 102 -18.31 -11.26 6.49
CA GLY A 102 -19.22 -10.53 7.37
C GLY A 102 -18.67 -9.36 8.19
N ARG A 103 -17.66 -8.63 7.70
CA ARG A 103 -17.42 -7.25 8.20
C ARG A 103 -18.12 -6.28 7.22
N PRO A 104 -19.01 -5.39 7.70
CA PRO A 104 -19.67 -4.39 6.86
C PRO A 104 -18.67 -3.41 6.27
#